data_AF-A0A366M5S4-F1
#
_entry.id   AF-A0A366M5S4-F1
#
_cell.length_a   1.000
_cell.length_b   1.000
_cell.length_c   1.000
_cell.angle_alpha   90.00
_cell.angle_beta   90.00
_cell.angle_gamma   90.00
#
_symmetry.space_group_name_H-M   'P 1'
#
loop_
_entity.id
_entity.type
_entity.pdbx_description
1 polymer ?
#
loop_
_entity_poly.entity_id
_entity_poly.type
_entity_poly.pdbx_seq_one_letter_code
_entity_poly.pdbx_strand_id
1 'polypeptide(L)'
;MSPDPKPPLPTALGEPIPRIPVDEREGGPFDQIRHIATIAVDLWSVGPDGPYYNPAQTRSETTRLQMREALLHLLELGLLDIDTERLAASRSWPSTREVQEG
;
A
#
# COMPACT_ATOMS: atom_id res chain seq x y z
N MET A 1 9.91 7.15 18.88
CA MET A 1 10.11 5.69 18.86
C MET A 1 11.09 5.40 17.74
N SER A 2 12.15 4.67 18.00
CA SER A 2 13.00 4.17 16.90
C SER A 2 12.13 3.28 16.01
N PRO A 3 12.23 3.38 14.67
CA PRO A 3 11.51 2.45 13.81
C PRO A 3 11.97 1.04 14.14
N ASP A 4 11.03 0.10 14.25
CA ASP A 4 11.38 -1.31 14.35
C ASP A 4 12.30 -1.68 13.18
N PRO A 5 13.30 -2.54 13.42
CA PRO A 5 14.23 -2.95 12.37
C PRO A 5 13.42 -3.58 11.22
N LYS A 6 13.73 -3.17 9.98
CA LYS A 6 13.07 -3.72 8.80
C LYS A 6 13.24 -5.26 8.80
N PRO A 7 12.20 -6.04 8.48
CA PRO A 7 12.29 -7.50 8.47
C PRO A 7 13.38 -7.99 7.50
N PRO A 8 14.09 -9.10 7.72
CA PRO A 8 15.11 -9.55 6.76
C PRO A 8 14.53 -9.78 5.35
N LEU A 9 15.36 -9.66 4.32
CA LEU A 9 14.98 -10.07 2.97
C LEU A 9 14.78 -11.59 2.94
N PRO A 10 13.79 -12.12 2.19
CA PRO A 10 13.68 -13.56 1.95
C PRO A 10 14.97 -14.10 1.33
N THR A 11 15.37 -15.29 1.75
CA THR A 11 16.64 -15.90 1.31
C THR A 11 16.44 -16.92 0.19
N ALA A 12 15.22 -17.44 0.02
CA ALA A 12 14.88 -18.35 -1.06
C ALA A 12 13.56 -17.99 -1.77
N LEU A 13 13.44 -18.47 -3.00
CA LEU A 13 12.24 -18.31 -3.82
C LEU A 13 11.09 -19.14 -3.23
N GLY A 14 9.93 -18.52 -3.06
CA GLY A 14 8.76 -19.17 -2.46
C GLY A 14 8.69 -19.08 -0.94
N GLU A 15 9.71 -18.53 -0.27
CA GLU A 15 9.62 -18.24 1.17
C GLU A 15 8.57 -17.15 1.46
N PRO A 16 7.80 -17.28 2.55
CA PRO A 16 6.96 -16.20 3.07
C PRO A 16 7.77 -14.93 3.29
N ILE A 17 7.20 -13.79 2.94
CA ILE A 17 7.83 -12.50 3.18
C ILE A 17 7.66 -12.15 4.67
N PRO A 18 8.74 -11.95 5.44
CA PRO A 18 8.64 -11.45 6.80
C PRO A 18 8.01 -10.04 6.79
N ARG A 19 6.96 -9.83 7.60
CA ARG A 19 6.22 -8.56 7.66
C ARG A 19 6.40 -7.90 9.01
N ILE A 20 6.33 -6.58 9.02
CA ILE A 20 6.17 -5.83 10.27
C ILE A 20 4.74 -6.04 10.80
N PRO A 21 4.55 -6.21 12.11
CA PRO A 21 3.22 -6.12 12.70
C PRO A 21 2.68 -4.70 12.48
N VAL A 22 1.43 -4.58 12.07
CA VAL A 22 0.74 -3.29 11.87
C VAL A 22 -0.36 -3.20 12.90
N ASP A 23 -0.34 -2.13 13.70
CA ASP A 23 -1.40 -1.83 14.66
C ASP A 23 -2.56 -1.12 13.95
N GLU A 24 -3.65 -1.85 13.71
CA GLU A 24 -4.82 -1.36 12.98
C GLU A 24 -5.88 -0.70 13.90
N ARG A 25 -5.56 -0.44 15.17
CA ARG A 25 -6.50 0.24 16.08
C ARG A 25 -6.85 1.65 15.59
N GLU A 26 -8.11 2.02 15.82
CA GLU A 26 -8.63 3.35 15.52
C GLU A 26 -7.82 4.44 16.22
N GLY A 27 -7.51 5.53 15.50
CA GLY A 27 -6.67 6.63 15.99
C GLY A 27 -5.17 6.32 16.04
N GLY A 28 -4.76 5.08 15.76
CA GLY A 28 -3.35 4.68 15.66
C GLY A 28 -2.66 5.20 14.38
N PRO A 29 -1.32 5.06 14.28
CA PRO A 29 -0.56 5.55 13.12
C PRO A 29 -1.03 4.97 11.79
N PHE A 30 -1.39 3.69 11.74
CA PHE A 30 -1.93 3.07 10.52
C PHE A 30 -3.25 3.71 10.10
N ASP A 31 -4.16 3.94 11.04
CA ASP A 31 -5.46 4.54 10.77
C ASP A 31 -5.32 5.98 10.24
N GLN A 32 -4.36 6.74 10.78
CA GLN A 32 -4.03 8.08 10.26
C GLN A 32 -3.51 8.05 8.82
N ILE A 33 -2.58 7.14 8.50
CA ILE A 33 -2.07 6.96 7.13
C ILE A 33 -3.20 6.52 6.18
N ARG A 34 -4.04 5.58 6.62
CA ARG A 34 -5.21 5.09 5.88
C ARG A 34 -6.18 6.24 5.60
N HIS A 35 -6.44 7.11 6.58
CA HIS A 35 -7.31 8.26 6.41
C HIS A 35 -6.78 9.25 5.36
N ILE A 36 -5.48 9.58 5.41
CA ILE A 36 -4.83 10.45 4.43
C ILE A 36 -4.92 9.86 3.02
N ALA A 37 -4.61 8.57 2.87
CA ALA A 37 -4.72 7.87 1.58
C ALA A 37 -6.17 7.87 1.05
N THR A 38 -7.15 7.73 1.93
CA THR A 38 -8.58 7.75 1.57
C THR A 38 -8.99 9.12 1.04
N ILE A 39 -8.55 10.21 1.68
CA ILE A 39 -8.81 11.57 1.20
C ILE A 39 -8.25 11.77 -0.22
N ALA A 40 -7.02 11.30 -0.48
CA ALA A 40 -6.42 11.39 -1.81
C ALA A 40 -7.27 10.66 -2.87
N VAL A 41 -7.74 9.46 -2.55
CA VAL A 41 -8.61 8.66 -3.41
C VAL A 41 -9.96 9.35 -3.64
N ASP A 42 -10.57 9.91 -2.61
CA ASP A 42 -11.87 10.58 -2.71
C ASP A 42 -11.78 11.83 -3.59
N LEU A 43 -10.74 12.65 -3.40
CA LEU A 43 -10.49 13.85 -4.20
C LEU A 43 -10.25 13.51 -5.67
N TRP A 44 -9.45 12.48 -5.96
CA TRP A 44 -9.29 12.01 -7.33
C TRP A 44 -10.59 11.44 -7.89
N SER A 45 -11.37 10.69 -7.10
CA SER A 45 -12.56 10.01 -7.60
C SER A 45 -13.61 10.98 -8.13
N VAL A 46 -13.73 12.15 -7.50
CA VAL A 46 -14.60 13.26 -7.91
C VAL A 46 -13.91 14.26 -8.85
N GLY A 47 -12.67 14.00 -9.24
CA GLY A 47 -11.93 14.78 -10.21
C GLY A 47 -12.22 14.39 -11.66
N PRO A 48 -11.70 15.15 -12.65
CA PRO A 48 -11.98 14.92 -14.07
C PRO A 48 -11.47 13.57 -14.59
N ASP A 49 -10.44 13.01 -13.96
CA ASP A 49 -9.89 11.69 -14.30
C ASP A 49 -10.56 10.56 -13.50
N GLY A 50 -11.47 10.89 -12.59
CA GLY A 50 -12.14 9.94 -11.71
C GLY A 50 -13.34 9.24 -12.35
N PRO A 51 -13.82 8.14 -11.76
CA PRO A 51 -14.92 7.33 -12.30
C PRO A 51 -16.26 8.08 -12.34
N TYR A 52 -16.44 9.14 -11.54
CA TYR A 52 -17.66 9.96 -11.62
C TYR A 52 -17.73 10.81 -12.89
N TYR A 53 -16.57 11.16 -13.46
CA TYR A 53 -16.47 11.91 -14.72
C TYR A 53 -16.25 10.99 -15.93
N ASN A 54 -15.69 9.80 -15.70
CA ASN A 54 -15.41 8.80 -16.74
C ASN A 54 -16.29 7.55 -16.56
N PRO A 55 -17.57 7.57 -16.97
CA PRO A 55 -18.50 6.46 -16.76
C PRO A 55 -18.16 5.18 -17.53
N ALA A 56 -17.26 5.27 -18.52
CA ALA A 56 -16.77 4.11 -19.27
C ALA A 56 -15.68 3.32 -18.52
N GLN A 57 -15.14 3.87 -17.43
CA GLN A 57 -14.05 3.26 -16.68
C GLN A 57 -14.52 1.97 -16.00
N THR A 58 -13.79 0.88 -16.22
CA THR A 58 -14.12 -0.40 -15.61
C THR A 58 -13.81 -0.39 -14.12
N ARG A 59 -14.48 -1.25 -13.36
CA ARG A 59 -14.19 -1.44 -11.92
C ARG A 59 -12.72 -1.76 -11.68
N SER A 60 -12.10 -2.56 -12.56
CA SER A 60 -10.70 -2.95 -12.41
C SER A 60 -9.73 -1.77 -12.63
N GLU A 61 -10.04 -0.87 -13.55
CA GLU A 61 -9.24 0.34 -13.78
C GLU A 61 -9.40 1.30 -12.62
N THR A 62 -10.62 1.50 -12.13
CA THR A 62 -10.88 2.32 -10.93
C THR A 62 -10.07 1.82 -9.75
N THR A 63 -10.10 0.53 -9.42
CA THR A 63 -9.31 0.00 -8.32
C THR A 63 -7.81 0.25 -8.49
N ARG A 64 -7.26 0.06 -9.70
CA ARG A 64 -5.83 0.32 -9.96
C ARG A 64 -5.48 1.80 -9.79
N LEU A 65 -6.34 2.70 -10.26
CA LEU A 65 -6.11 4.15 -10.15
C LEU A 65 -6.29 4.64 -8.72
N GLN A 66 -7.26 4.13 -7.96
CA GLN A 66 -7.37 4.41 -6.52
C GLN A 66 -6.10 3.99 -5.77
N MET A 67 -5.57 2.79 -6.05
CA MET A 67 -4.29 2.35 -5.47
C MET A 67 -3.13 3.27 -5.87
N ARG A 68 -3.09 3.69 -7.15
CA ARG A 68 -2.08 4.63 -7.64
C ARG A 68 -2.12 5.95 -6.87
N GLU A 69 -3.29 6.57 -6.72
CA GLU A 69 -3.41 7.86 -6.05
C GLU A 69 -3.09 7.79 -4.55
N ALA A 70 -3.57 6.75 -3.88
CA ALA A 70 -3.23 6.51 -2.48
C ALA A 70 -1.71 6.39 -2.29
N LEU A 71 -1.03 5.56 -3.10
CA LEU A 71 0.41 5.37 -3.00
C LEU A 71 1.20 6.61 -3.38
N LEU A 72 0.80 7.29 -4.45
CA LEU A 72 1.46 8.51 -4.91
C LEU A 72 1.41 9.59 -3.84
N HIS A 73 0.22 9.84 -3.27
CA HIS A 73 0.06 10.88 -2.27
C HIS A 73 0.88 10.60 -1.00
N LEU A 74 0.90 9.35 -0.54
CA LEU A 74 1.73 8.97 0.61
C LEU A 74 3.24 9.10 0.35
N LEU A 75 3.69 8.84 -0.88
CA LEU A 75 5.08 9.05 -1.30
C LEU A 75 5.44 10.53 -1.36
N GLU A 76 4.59 11.37 -1.96
CA GLU A 76 4.78 12.82 -2.07
C GLU A 76 4.87 13.50 -0.70
N LEU A 77 4.11 13.00 0.29
CA LEU A 77 4.16 13.47 1.67
C LEU A 77 5.34 12.89 2.49
N GLY A 78 6.11 11.96 1.92
CA GLY A 78 7.22 11.29 2.62
C GLY A 78 6.77 10.35 3.75
N LEU A 79 5.51 9.88 3.73
CA LEU A 79 4.96 8.93 4.70
C LEU A 79 5.28 7.48 4.34
N LEU A 80 5.62 7.23 3.08
CA LEU A 80 6.17 5.97 2.59
C LEU A 80 7.52 6.22 1.93
N ASP A 81 8.38 5.22 1.97
CA ASP A 81 9.68 5.21 1.29
C ASP A 81 9.76 4.01 0.35
N ILE A 82 10.51 4.16 -0.75
CA ILE A 82 10.74 3.10 -1.73
C ILE A 82 12.03 2.37 -1.37
N ASP A 83 11.87 1.24 -0.70
CA ASP A 83 12.97 0.32 -0.43
C ASP A 83 13.35 -0.44 -1.71
N THR A 84 14.34 0.10 -2.45
CA THR A 84 14.76 -0.43 -3.75
C THR A 84 15.36 -1.83 -3.68
N GLU A 85 16.00 -2.19 -2.55
CA GLU A 85 16.53 -3.54 -2.32
C GLU A 85 15.38 -4.56 -2.20
N ARG A 86 14.35 -4.24 -1.41
CA ARG A 86 13.12 -5.05 -1.34
C ARG A 86 12.39 -5.09 -2.66
N LEU A 87 12.32 -3.97 -3.38
CA LEU A 87 11.68 -3.94 -4.69
C LEU A 87 12.37 -4.87 -5.68
N ALA A 88 13.70 -4.91 -5.69
CA ALA A 88 14.48 -5.82 -6.52
C ALA A 88 14.22 -7.29 -6.15
N ALA A 89 14.22 -7.60 -4.85
CA ALA A 89 13.92 -8.94 -4.35
C ALA A 89 12.46 -9.37 -4.65
N SER A 90 11.53 -8.42 -4.78
CA SER A 90 10.10 -8.71 -4.99
C SER A 90 9.71 -9.40 -6.28
N ARG A 91 10.56 -9.31 -7.31
CA ARG A 91 10.33 -9.95 -8.62
C ARG A 91 10.31 -11.48 -8.56
N SER A 92 10.80 -12.06 -7.46
CA SER A 92 10.86 -13.50 -7.20
C SER A 92 9.88 -13.98 -6.11
N TRP A 93 9.02 -13.10 -5.56
CA TRP A 93 8.23 -13.42 -4.36
C TRP A 93 6.85 -14.03 -4.67
N PRO A 94 6.38 -14.99 -3.86
CA PRO A 94 4.99 -15.41 -3.87
C PRO A 94 4.09 -14.27 -3.36
N SER A 95 2.95 -14.06 -4.02
CA SER A 95 1.96 -13.01 -3.68
C SER A 95 1.07 -13.35 -2.48
N THR A 96 1.22 -14.54 -1.89
CA THR A 96 0.41 -15.03 -0.79
C THR A 96 0.96 -14.58 0.57
N ARG A 97 0.08 -13.98 1.37
CA ARG A 97 0.31 -13.74 2.81
C ARG A 97 0.24 -15.10 3.51
N GLU A 98 1.16 -15.40 4.44
CA GLU A 98 0.90 -16.46 5.42
C GLU A 98 -0.35 -16.07 6.21
N VAL A 99 -1.36 -16.93 6.21
CA VAL A 99 -2.55 -16.76 7.04
C VAL A 99 -2.06 -16.84 8.48
N GLN A 100 -2.24 -15.77 9.26
CA GLN A 100 -2.08 -15.87 10.72
C GLN A 100 -3.19 -16.81 11.21
N GLU A 101 -2.82 -18.03 11.60
CA GLU A 101 -3.72 -18.87 12.40
C GLU A 101 -3.96 -18.12 13.72
N GLY A 102 -5.23 -17.85 14.00
CA GLY A 102 -5.69 -17.11 15.19
C GLY A 102 -5.65 -17.93 16.46
#